data_AF-A0A383C6R0-F1
#
_entry.id   AF-A0A383C6R0-F1
#
_cell.length_a   1.000
_cell.length_b   1.000
_cell.length_c   1.000
_cell.angle_alpha   90.00
_cell.angle_beta   90.00
_cell.angle_gamma   90.00
#
_symmetry.space_group_name_H-M   'P 1'
#
loop_
_entity.id
_entity.type
_entity.pdbx_description
1 polymer ?
#
loop_
_entity_poly.entity_id
_entity_poly.type
_entity_poly.pdbx_seq_one_letter_code
_entity_poly.pdbx_strand_id
1 'polypeptide(L)'
;TAADIRLAAREGYRSIEHVKRYTALGFGTDQGKLGNINGLAILAKSLGKLPGEVGTTTFRPNYTPVTFGAVAGRTLGEQRFDPVRKTALHTWHLRRGAMFEDVGQWKRPWFYPRDGEDMHEAVNRECLAARNGVGVLDASTLGKIDIRGPDAADFLNLLYTNNWDNLQPGRCRYGFMLGEDGMVMDDGVTTCLAPGHYLMTTTTGGAAAVMAWMERWLQTEWPHLKVYLTSVTDQWSVMSVA
;
A
#
# COMPACT_ATOMS: atom_id res chain seq x y z
N THR A 1 9.85 -1.68 45.72
CA THR A 1 10.46 -2.35 46.91
C THR A 1 9.55 -3.46 47.41
N ALA A 2 9.97 -4.25 48.41
CA ALA A 2 9.10 -5.26 49.03
C ALA A 2 7.87 -4.64 49.74
N ALA A 3 7.98 -3.39 50.21
CA ALA A 3 6.86 -2.68 50.83
C ALA A 3 5.73 -2.41 49.82
N ASP A 4 6.08 -2.02 48.60
CA ASP A 4 5.12 -1.70 47.53
C ASP A 4 4.35 -2.94 47.06
N ILE A 5 5.02 -4.10 46.98
CA ILE A 5 4.37 -5.38 46.61
C ILE A 5 3.40 -5.83 47.70
N ARG A 6 3.79 -5.68 48.98
CA ARG A 6 2.91 -5.99 50.12
C ARG A 6 1.73 -5.02 50.19
N LEU A 7 1.95 -3.75 49.88
CA LEU A 7 0.88 -2.76 49.78
C LEU A 7 -0.12 -3.15 48.69
N ALA A 8 0.35 -3.47 47.48
CA ALA A 8 -0.51 -3.93 46.39
C ALA A 8 -1.35 -5.16 46.79
N ALA A 9 -0.77 -6.11 47.51
CA ALA A 9 -1.51 -7.26 48.03
C ALA A 9 -2.60 -6.84 49.06
N ARG A 10 -2.30 -5.90 49.96
CA ARG A 10 -3.30 -5.38 50.93
C ARG A 10 -4.45 -4.63 50.24
N GLU A 11 -4.16 -3.92 49.16
CA GLU A 11 -5.14 -3.16 48.38
C GLU A 11 -5.99 -4.03 47.44
N GLY A 12 -5.83 -5.35 47.49
CA GLY A 12 -6.71 -6.29 46.78
C GLY A 12 -6.16 -6.81 45.45
N TYR A 13 -4.97 -6.38 45.02
CA TYR A 13 -4.35 -6.97 43.84
C TYR A 13 -3.92 -8.42 44.12
N ARG A 14 -4.29 -9.34 43.23
CA ARG A 14 -4.02 -10.80 43.35
C ARG A 14 -3.23 -11.35 42.16
N SER A 15 -3.53 -10.88 40.96
CA SER A 15 -2.82 -11.26 39.75
C SER A 15 -1.42 -10.63 39.71
N ILE A 16 -0.41 -11.41 39.34
CA ILE A 16 0.95 -10.90 39.12
C ILE A 16 0.97 -9.78 38.08
N GLU A 17 0.08 -9.85 37.08
CA GLU A 17 -0.02 -8.84 36.03
C GLU A 17 -0.55 -7.50 36.57
N HIS A 18 -1.45 -7.51 37.55
CA HIS A 18 -1.91 -6.30 38.21
C HIS A 18 -0.82 -5.71 39.12
N VAL A 19 -0.17 -6.54 39.93
CA VAL A 19 0.92 -6.09 40.82
C VAL A 19 2.09 -5.53 40.02
N LYS A 20 2.43 -6.16 38.90
CA LYS A 20 3.43 -5.69 37.92
C LYS A 20 3.11 -4.26 37.44
N ARG A 21 1.86 -4.00 37.04
CA ARG A 21 1.41 -2.67 36.55
C ARG A 21 1.32 -1.63 37.66
N TYR A 22 0.83 -2.02 38.83
CA TYR A 22 0.66 -1.11 39.96
C TYR A 22 2.00 -0.65 40.55
N THR A 23 2.98 -1.55 40.62
CA THR A 23 4.28 -1.29 41.27
C THR A 23 5.41 -1.00 40.29
N ALA A 24 5.15 -1.05 38.99
CA ALA A 24 6.15 -1.05 37.92
C ALA A 24 7.23 -2.15 38.07
N LEU A 25 6.92 -3.24 38.78
CA LEU A 25 7.82 -4.39 38.93
C LEU A 25 8.19 -4.95 37.56
N GLY A 26 9.50 -4.96 37.26
CA GLY A 26 10.02 -5.50 36.00
C GLY A 26 9.92 -4.58 34.79
N PHE A 27 9.55 -3.31 34.97
CA PHE A 27 9.48 -2.32 33.89
C PHE A 27 10.83 -1.62 33.63
N GLY A 28 11.88 -1.96 34.37
CA GLY A 28 13.24 -1.45 34.15
C GLY A 28 13.83 -1.88 32.81
N THR A 29 14.99 -1.32 32.45
CA THR A 29 15.73 -1.67 31.23
C THR A 29 16.23 -3.11 31.24
N ASP A 30 16.34 -3.73 32.42
CA ASP A 30 16.62 -5.15 32.59
C ASP A 30 15.39 -6.04 32.30
N GLN A 31 14.19 -5.46 32.18
CA GLN A 31 12.91 -6.15 32.03
C GLN A 31 12.65 -7.17 33.15
N GLY A 32 13.12 -6.86 34.37
CA GLY A 32 12.87 -7.68 35.56
C GLY A 32 13.65 -8.99 35.59
N LYS A 33 14.77 -9.10 34.87
CA LYS A 33 15.67 -10.27 34.88
C LYS A 33 16.09 -10.67 36.30
N LEU A 34 16.35 -9.69 37.17
CA LEU A 34 16.69 -9.94 38.58
C LEU A 34 15.50 -9.71 39.52
N GLY A 35 14.53 -8.88 39.12
CA GLY A 35 13.45 -8.43 39.98
C GLY A 35 12.19 -9.30 39.98
N ASN A 36 11.79 -9.88 38.85
CA ASN A 36 10.45 -10.45 38.68
C ASN A 36 10.21 -11.70 39.53
N ILE A 37 11.17 -12.62 39.56
CA ILE A 37 11.04 -13.85 40.37
C ILE A 37 11.02 -13.50 41.87
N ASN A 38 11.83 -12.53 42.29
CA ASN A 38 11.82 -12.05 43.67
C ASN A 38 10.49 -11.37 44.03
N GLY A 39 9.98 -10.51 43.16
CA GLY A 39 8.70 -9.84 43.38
C GLY A 39 7.51 -10.79 43.38
N LEU A 40 7.54 -11.80 42.51
CA LEU A 40 6.57 -12.90 42.49
C LEU A 40 6.61 -13.71 43.78
N ALA A 41 7.79 -14.04 44.30
CA ALA A 41 7.92 -14.76 45.57
C ALA A 41 7.38 -13.92 46.76
N ILE A 42 7.59 -12.61 46.75
CA ILE A 42 7.04 -11.70 47.77
C ILE A 42 5.51 -11.64 47.67
N LEU A 43 4.95 -11.57 46.45
CA LEU A 43 3.51 -11.60 46.24
C LEU A 43 2.91 -12.94 46.70
N ALA A 44 3.50 -14.06 46.30
CA ALA A 44 3.07 -15.40 46.70
C ALA A 44 3.03 -15.55 48.23
N LYS A 45 4.09 -15.13 48.92
CA LYS A 45 4.14 -15.10 50.40
C LYS A 45 3.05 -14.19 51.00
N SER A 46 2.79 -13.03 50.39
CA SER A 46 1.77 -12.09 50.87
C SER A 46 0.34 -12.59 50.68
N LEU A 47 0.13 -13.50 49.71
CA LEU A 47 -1.17 -14.11 49.41
C LEU A 47 -1.34 -15.51 50.03
N GLY A 48 -0.34 -16.04 50.73
CA GLY A 48 -0.36 -17.40 51.27
C GLY A 48 -0.38 -18.49 50.19
N LYS A 49 0.19 -18.23 49.01
CA LYS A 49 0.24 -19.16 47.87
C LYS A 49 1.65 -19.64 47.58
N LEU A 50 1.77 -20.75 46.86
CA LEU A 50 3.04 -21.18 46.26
C LEU A 50 3.37 -20.30 45.04
N PRO A 51 4.66 -20.05 44.74
CA PRO A 51 5.08 -19.27 43.58
C PRO A 51 4.48 -19.73 42.24
N GLY A 52 4.33 -21.05 42.05
CA GLY A 52 3.74 -21.62 40.84
C GLY A 52 2.26 -21.26 40.63
N GLU A 53 1.52 -20.96 41.70
CA GLU A 53 0.08 -20.62 41.65
C GLU A 53 -0.18 -19.15 41.31
N VAL A 54 0.81 -18.28 41.51
CA VAL A 54 0.74 -16.87 41.14
C VAL A 54 1.01 -16.67 39.65
N GLY A 55 1.81 -17.57 39.06
CA GLY A 55 2.21 -17.51 37.66
C GLY A 55 3.22 -16.40 37.38
N THR A 56 3.93 -16.50 36.26
CA THR A 56 4.87 -15.47 35.79
C THR A 56 4.15 -14.40 34.97
N THR A 57 4.80 -13.26 34.77
CA THR A 57 4.34 -12.29 33.78
C THR A 57 4.70 -12.73 32.37
N THR A 58 3.97 -12.22 31.37
CA THR A 58 4.25 -12.51 29.96
C THR A 58 5.68 -12.14 29.56
N PHE A 59 6.42 -13.07 28.94
CA PHE A 59 7.72 -12.81 28.31
C PHE A 59 7.51 -12.24 26.90
N ARG A 60 8.27 -11.22 26.52
CA ARG A 60 8.15 -10.54 25.22
C ARG A 60 9.53 -10.34 24.58
N PRO A 61 9.66 -10.44 23.24
CA PRO A 61 10.81 -9.92 22.54
C PRO A 61 10.85 -8.37 22.61
N ASN A 62 12.00 -7.73 22.49
CA ASN A 62 13.35 -8.31 22.39
C ASN A 62 13.87 -8.75 23.78
N TYR A 63 14.65 -9.84 23.85
CA TYR A 63 15.21 -10.36 25.11
C TYR A 63 16.06 -9.33 25.87
N THR A 64 16.83 -8.53 25.12
CA THR A 64 17.53 -7.33 25.57
C THR A 64 17.24 -6.18 24.60
N PRO A 65 17.37 -4.92 25.03
CA PRO A 65 17.14 -3.77 24.15
C PRO A 65 17.99 -3.84 22.87
N VAL A 66 17.36 -3.53 21.74
CA VAL A 66 18.01 -3.42 20.42
C VAL A 66 17.79 -1.99 19.93
N THR A 67 18.79 -1.40 19.29
CA THR A 67 18.68 -0.04 18.76
C THR A 67 17.71 -0.01 17.57
N PHE A 68 16.97 1.10 17.40
CA PHE A 68 16.05 1.23 16.28
C PHE A 68 16.78 1.19 14.93
N GLY A 69 18.01 1.70 14.85
CA GLY A 69 18.83 1.62 13.63
C GLY A 69 19.17 0.18 13.23
N ALA A 70 19.38 -0.73 14.18
CA ALA A 70 19.60 -2.15 13.87
C ALA A 70 18.33 -2.81 13.33
N VAL A 71 17.14 -2.41 13.83
CA VAL A 71 15.84 -2.88 13.33
C VAL A 71 15.55 -2.34 11.92
N ALA A 72 15.83 -1.05 11.68
CA ALA A 72 15.59 -0.41 10.39
C ALA A 72 16.54 -0.93 9.28
N GLY A 73 17.74 -1.41 9.64
CA GLY A 73 18.68 -2.02 8.71
C GLY A 73 19.20 -1.04 7.66
N ARG A 74 19.03 -1.38 6.36
CA ARG A 74 19.51 -0.57 5.22
C ARG A 74 18.40 0.23 4.53
N THR A 75 17.16 0.12 5.01
CA THR A 75 15.97 0.76 4.48
C THR A 75 15.89 2.21 4.98
N LEU A 76 16.89 3.02 4.57
CA LEU A 76 17.15 4.36 5.09
C LEU A 76 17.40 5.34 3.95
N GLY A 77 16.97 6.59 4.13
CA GLY A 77 17.16 7.67 3.16
C GLY A 77 16.27 7.54 1.92
N GLU A 78 16.28 8.59 1.09
CA GLU A 78 15.31 8.77 0.01
C GLU A 78 15.30 7.63 -1.04
N GLN A 79 16.44 6.98 -1.28
CA GLN A 79 16.56 5.97 -2.33
C GLN A 79 16.29 4.54 -1.87
N ARG A 80 16.34 4.27 -0.57
CA ARG A 80 16.25 2.90 -0.02
C ARG A 80 15.14 2.73 1.00
N PHE A 81 14.50 3.81 1.43
CA PHE A 81 13.36 3.74 2.32
C PHE A 81 12.15 3.05 1.64
N ASP A 82 11.85 3.43 0.39
CA ASP A 82 10.84 2.80 -0.46
C ASP A 82 11.32 2.82 -1.93
N PRO A 83 10.95 1.84 -2.79
CA PRO A 83 11.34 1.84 -4.19
C PRO A 83 10.87 3.08 -4.95
N VAL A 84 11.78 3.64 -5.76
CA VAL A 84 11.48 4.75 -6.66
C VAL A 84 11.38 4.23 -8.09
N ARG A 85 10.16 4.17 -8.63
CA ARG A 85 9.87 3.76 -10.01
C ARG A 85 10.02 4.93 -10.97
N LYS A 86 10.61 4.66 -12.13
CA LYS A 86 10.98 5.65 -13.15
C LYS A 86 10.59 5.12 -14.52
N THR A 87 9.99 5.97 -15.36
CA THR A 87 9.66 5.61 -16.74
C THR A 87 10.92 5.56 -17.60
N ALA A 88 10.83 4.97 -18.79
CA ALA A 88 11.93 4.98 -19.76
C ALA A 88 12.35 6.41 -20.17
N LEU A 89 11.45 7.39 -20.02
CA LEU A 89 11.67 8.80 -20.35
C LEU A 89 12.24 9.62 -19.18
N HIS A 90 12.44 9.04 -18.00
CA HIS A 90 12.85 9.77 -16.80
C HIS A 90 14.14 10.60 -16.99
N THR A 91 15.13 10.06 -17.69
CA THR A 91 16.38 10.78 -17.99
C THR A 91 16.13 12.00 -18.90
N TRP A 92 15.16 11.93 -19.82
CA TRP A 92 14.78 13.06 -20.64
C TRP A 92 14.10 14.15 -19.79
N HIS A 93 13.18 13.74 -18.91
CA HIS A 93 12.49 14.64 -17.98
C HIS A 93 13.47 15.43 -17.12
N LEU A 94 14.47 14.76 -16.54
CA LEU A 94 15.54 15.39 -15.77
C LEU A 94 16.32 16.42 -16.58
N ARG A 95 16.73 16.07 -17.81
CA ARG A 95 17.49 16.98 -18.70
C ARG A 95 16.68 18.19 -19.15
N ARG A 96 15.35 18.10 -19.14
CA ARG A 96 14.44 19.19 -19.49
C ARG A 96 13.96 20.00 -18.29
N GLY A 97 14.55 19.78 -17.11
CA GLY A 97 14.22 20.54 -15.92
C GLY A 97 12.83 20.26 -15.35
N ALA A 98 12.29 19.05 -15.59
CA ALA A 98 11.02 18.66 -15.00
C ALA A 98 11.08 18.73 -13.47
N MET A 99 10.07 19.32 -12.86
CA MET A 99 9.76 19.10 -11.46
C MET A 99 8.99 17.79 -11.34
N PHE A 100 9.15 17.05 -10.23
CA PHE A 100 8.56 15.73 -10.05
C PHE A 100 7.58 15.69 -8.88
N GLU A 101 6.50 14.94 -9.05
CA GLU A 101 5.59 14.52 -8.00
C GLU A 101 5.79 13.04 -7.67
N ASP A 102 5.45 12.66 -6.43
CA ASP A 102 5.37 11.27 -5.99
C ASP A 102 3.95 10.74 -6.16
N VAL A 103 3.76 9.85 -7.14
CA VAL A 103 2.47 9.18 -7.39
C VAL A 103 2.61 7.71 -6.99
N GLY A 104 2.33 7.44 -5.72
CA GLY A 104 2.76 6.20 -5.08
C GLY A 104 4.29 6.11 -5.14
N GLN A 105 4.80 5.03 -5.73
CA GLN A 105 6.24 4.83 -5.91
C GLN A 105 6.79 5.46 -7.20
N TRP A 106 5.95 6.03 -8.07
CA TRP A 106 6.42 6.63 -9.32
C TRP A 106 6.86 8.08 -9.15
N LYS A 107 8.02 8.41 -9.73
CA LYS A 107 8.41 9.81 -10.00
C LYS A 107 7.87 10.26 -11.35
N ARG A 108 6.79 11.03 -11.35
CA ARG A 108 6.15 11.58 -12.56
C ARG A 108 6.51 13.04 -12.76
N PRO A 109 6.71 13.52 -14.00
CA PRO A 109 6.83 14.95 -14.26
C PRO A 109 5.56 15.66 -13.79
N TRP A 110 5.72 16.61 -12.89
CA TRP A 110 4.65 17.44 -12.36
C TRP A 110 4.40 18.64 -13.28
N PHE A 111 5.48 19.36 -13.65
CA PHE A 111 5.48 20.48 -14.60
C PHE A 111 6.91 20.77 -15.09
N TYR A 112 7.04 21.55 -16.16
CA TYR A 112 8.32 21.96 -16.75
C TYR A 112 8.46 23.50 -16.73
N PRO A 113 9.06 24.08 -15.67
CA PRO A 113 9.25 25.52 -15.58
C PRO A 113 10.26 26.03 -16.63
N ARG A 114 10.04 27.24 -17.13
CA ARG A 114 11.06 28.04 -17.81
C ARG A 114 11.75 28.96 -16.81
N ASP A 115 12.88 29.54 -17.20
CA ASP A 115 13.68 30.42 -16.33
C ASP A 115 12.82 31.54 -15.75
N GLY A 116 12.75 31.56 -14.41
CA GLY A 116 12.01 32.58 -13.64
C GLY A 116 10.54 32.28 -13.40
N GLU A 117 9.96 31.22 -13.98
CA GLU A 117 8.56 30.86 -13.74
C GLU A 117 8.38 30.14 -12.40
N ASP A 118 7.32 30.48 -11.68
CA ASP A 118 6.78 29.63 -10.63
C ASP A 118 5.92 28.48 -11.19
N MET A 119 5.41 27.62 -10.31
CA MET A 119 4.56 26.49 -10.71
C MET A 119 3.28 26.94 -11.43
N HIS A 120 2.61 27.98 -10.93
CA HIS A 120 1.34 28.43 -11.50
C HIS A 120 1.54 29.03 -12.89
N GLU A 121 2.59 29.83 -13.08
CA GLU A 121 2.97 30.39 -14.37
C GLU A 121 3.30 29.31 -15.39
N ALA A 122 4.14 28.33 -15.00
CA ALA A 122 4.51 27.21 -15.85
C ALA A 122 3.30 26.38 -16.27
N VAL A 123 2.45 25.98 -15.31
CA VAL A 123 1.24 25.18 -15.59
C VAL A 123 0.23 25.96 -16.43
N ASN A 124 0.01 27.26 -16.15
CA ASN A 124 -0.88 28.09 -16.97
C ASN A 124 -0.40 28.16 -18.42
N ARG A 125 0.90 28.35 -18.64
CA ARG A 125 1.51 28.32 -19.97
C ARG A 125 1.35 26.96 -20.65
N GLU A 126 1.61 25.86 -19.94
CA GLU A 126 1.47 24.50 -20.47
C GLU A 126 0.03 24.17 -20.86
N CYS A 127 -0.95 24.53 -20.02
CA CYS A 127 -2.38 24.37 -20.34
C CYS A 127 -2.78 25.14 -21.60
N LEU A 128 -2.35 26.40 -21.73
CA LEU A 128 -2.62 27.20 -22.93
C LEU A 128 -1.91 26.64 -24.16
N ALA A 129 -0.67 26.16 -24.02
CA ALA A 129 0.09 25.55 -25.12
C ALA A 129 -0.56 24.28 -25.65
N ALA A 130 -1.08 23.41 -24.76
CA ALA A 130 -1.80 22.21 -25.16
C ALA A 130 -3.13 22.52 -25.86
N ARG A 131 -3.82 23.59 -25.46
CA ARG A 131 -5.11 23.98 -26.08
C ARG A 131 -4.96 24.73 -27.40
N ASN A 132 -3.91 25.53 -27.53
CA ASN A 132 -3.69 26.40 -28.68
C ASN A 132 -2.64 25.85 -29.66
N GLY A 133 -2.11 24.66 -29.39
CA GLY A 133 -0.99 24.07 -30.13
C GLY A 133 -0.96 22.56 -29.94
N VAL A 134 0.15 22.04 -29.41
CA VAL A 134 0.32 20.62 -29.12
C VAL A 134 0.99 20.46 -27.75
N GLY A 135 0.42 19.59 -26.92
CA GLY A 135 0.99 19.13 -25.66
C GLY A 135 1.41 17.66 -25.77
N VAL A 136 2.47 17.29 -25.04
CA VAL A 136 2.90 15.89 -24.92
C VAL A 136 3.03 15.54 -23.44
N LEU A 137 2.43 14.42 -23.04
CA LEU A 137 2.45 13.91 -21.68
C LEU A 137 2.97 12.46 -21.65
N ASP A 138 3.88 12.17 -20.73
CA ASP A 138 4.27 10.79 -20.40
C ASP A 138 3.18 10.12 -19.55
N ALA A 139 2.38 9.28 -20.20
CA ALA A 139 1.29 8.53 -19.59
C ALA A 139 1.69 7.07 -19.26
N SER A 140 3.00 6.77 -19.27
CA SER A 140 3.51 5.40 -19.13
C SER A 140 3.19 4.76 -17.78
N THR A 141 2.82 5.53 -16.76
CA THR A 141 2.59 5.02 -15.40
C THR A 141 1.22 4.38 -15.17
N LEU A 142 0.26 4.60 -16.08
CA LEU A 142 -1.07 3.97 -15.98
C LEU A 142 -0.94 2.45 -15.89
N GLY A 143 -1.80 1.80 -15.10
CA GLY A 143 -1.88 0.34 -15.13
C GLY A 143 -2.38 -0.12 -16.48
N LYS A 144 -1.86 -1.25 -16.96
CA LYS A 144 -2.22 -1.84 -18.25
C LYS A 144 -2.37 -3.34 -18.10
N ILE A 145 -3.53 -3.87 -18.47
CA ILE A 145 -3.84 -5.30 -18.34
C ILE A 145 -4.31 -5.80 -19.71
N ASP A 146 -3.60 -6.80 -20.24
CA ASP A 146 -4.00 -7.56 -21.42
C ASP A 146 -4.98 -8.64 -20.96
N ILE A 147 -6.16 -8.66 -21.57
CA ILE A 147 -7.29 -9.52 -21.18
C ILE A 147 -7.67 -10.34 -22.40
N ARG A 148 -7.61 -11.67 -22.28
CA ARG A 148 -7.90 -12.59 -23.38
C ARG A 148 -8.85 -13.69 -22.97
N GLY A 149 -9.68 -14.13 -23.92
CA GLY A 149 -10.50 -15.31 -23.77
C GLY A 149 -11.92 -15.12 -24.32
N PRO A 150 -12.65 -16.22 -24.60
CA PRO A 150 -13.98 -16.14 -25.17
C PRO A 150 -14.98 -15.41 -24.25
N ASP A 151 -14.79 -15.49 -22.94
CA ASP A 151 -15.72 -14.92 -21.94
C ASP A 151 -15.26 -13.53 -21.43
N ALA A 152 -14.33 -12.89 -22.13
CA ALA A 152 -13.73 -11.62 -21.68
C ALA A 152 -14.75 -10.47 -21.64
N ALA A 153 -15.70 -10.40 -22.58
CA ALA A 153 -16.74 -9.37 -22.57
C ALA A 153 -17.69 -9.56 -21.38
N ASP A 154 -18.12 -10.80 -21.13
CA ASP A 154 -18.98 -11.16 -20.00
C ASP A 154 -18.31 -10.82 -18.67
N PHE A 155 -17.02 -11.12 -18.53
CA PHE A 155 -16.26 -10.75 -17.35
C PHE A 155 -16.15 -9.22 -17.16
N LEU A 156 -15.95 -8.46 -18.24
CA LEU A 156 -15.94 -7.00 -18.16
C LEU A 156 -17.31 -6.43 -17.75
N ASN A 157 -18.42 -7.03 -18.19
CA ASN A 157 -19.78 -6.64 -17.76
C ASN A 157 -20.04 -6.90 -16.26
N LEU A 158 -19.35 -7.88 -15.66
CA LEU A 158 -19.46 -8.14 -14.22
C LEU A 158 -18.64 -7.15 -13.38
N LEU A 159 -17.56 -6.60 -13.95
CA LEU A 159 -16.63 -5.71 -13.24
C LEU A 159 -16.94 -4.22 -13.40
N TYR A 160 -17.42 -3.82 -14.58
CA TYR A 160 -17.70 -2.43 -14.90
C TYR A 160 -19.19 -2.10 -14.81
N THR A 161 -19.49 -0.84 -14.56
CA THR A 161 -20.88 -0.34 -14.49
C THR A 161 -21.59 -0.28 -15.84
N ASN A 162 -20.88 -0.38 -16.97
CA ASN A 162 -21.42 -0.24 -18.31
C ASN A 162 -21.26 -1.51 -19.16
N ASN A 163 -22.05 -1.62 -20.22
CA ASN A 163 -22.07 -2.78 -21.11
C ASN A 163 -20.80 -2.83 -21.99
N TRP A 164 -20.28 -4.04 -22.27
CA TRP A 164 -19.13 -4.35 -23.13
C TRP A 164 -19.43 -5.24 -24.35
N ASP A 165 -20.60 -5.87 -24.45
CA ASP A 165 -20.98 -6.85 -25.48
C ASP A 165 -20.81 -6.35 -26.92
N ASN A 166 -21.06 -5.05 -27.13
CA ASN A 166 -21.10 -4.45 -28.46
C ASN A 166 -19.85 -3.64 -28.81
N LEU A 167 -18.79 -3.68 -27.99
CA LEU A 167 -17.57 -2.93 -28.26
C LEU A 167 -16.80 -3.58 -29.41
N GLN A 168 -16.85 -2.93 -30.59
CA GLN A 168 -16.21 -3.44 -31.80
C GLN A 168 -14.67 -3.34 -31.71
N PRO A 169 -13.93 -4.27 -32.36
CA PRO A 169 -12.48 -4.16 -32.50
C PRO A 169 -12.01 -2.80 -33.04
N GLY A 170 -10.90 -2.29 -32.52
CA GLY A 170 -10.36 -0.97 -32.84
C GLY A 170 -11.09 0.19 -32.15
N ARG A 171 -12.07 -0.09 -31.27
CA ARG A 171 -12.75 0.91 -30.45
C ARG A 171 -12.32 0.79 -28.99
N CYS A 172 -12.45 1.89 -28.26
CA CYS A 172 -12.25 1.93 -26.83
C CYS A 172 -13.50 2.48 -26.13
N ARG A 173 -13.61 2.18 -24.83
CA ARG A 173 -14.69 2.63 -23.98
C ARG A 173 -14.13 2.95 -22.60
N TYR A 174 -14.59 4.06 -22.03
CA TYR A 174 -14.31 4.43 -20.65
C TYR A 174 -15.34 3.75 -19.72
N GLY A 175 -14.91 3.32 -18.54
CA GLY A 175 -15.80 2.69 -17.55
C GLY A 175 -15.33 2.91 -16.11
N PHE A 176 -16.27 2.78 -15.18
CA PHE A 176 -16.03 2.77 -13.74
C PHE A 176 -16.07 1.35 -13.20
N MET A 177 -15.11 0.99 -12.37
CA MET A 177 -15.16 -0.22 -11.54
C MET A 177 -15.61 0.17 -10.13
N LEU A 178 -16.56 -0.58 -9.59
CA LEU A 178 -17.06 -0.37 -8.24
C LEU A 178 -16.61 -1.49 -7.31
N GLY A 179 -16.49 -1.18 -6.03
CA GLY A 179 -16.47 -2.18 -4.97
C GLY A 179 -17.85 -2.81 -4.78
N GLU A 180 -17.91 -3.85 -3.95
CA GLU A 180 -19.18 -4.52 -3.60
C GLU A 180 -20.17 -3.59 -2.87
N ASP A 181 -19.67 -2.53 -2.24
CA ASP A 181 -20.46 -1.48 -1.60
C ASP A 181 -21.03 -0.44 -2.59
N GLY A 182 -20.74 -0.59 -3.89
CA GLY A 182 -21.17 0.31 -4.95
C GLY A 182 -20.34 1.60 -5.05
N MET A 183 -19.24 1.72 -4.30
CA MET A 183 -18.37 2.90 -4.36
C MET A 183 -17.31 2.75 -5.46
N VAL A 184 -16.92 3.86 -6.09
CA VAL A 184 -15.90 3.85 -7.14
C VAL A 184 -14.56 3.38 -6.56
N MET A 185 -14.01 2.33 -7.15
CA MET A 185 -12.72 1.76 -6.78
C MET A 185 -11.62 2.17 -7.76
N ASP A 186 -11.89 2.12 -9.06
CA ASP A 186 -10.98 2.55 -10.12
C ASP A 186 -11.76 2.88 -11.40
N ASP A 187 -11.09 3.42 -12.39
CA ASP A 187 -11.66 3.77 -13.69
C ASP A 187 -10.60 3.65 -14.79
N GLY A 188 -11.06 3.71 -16.04
CA GLY A 188 -10.14 3.81 -17.15
C GLY A 188 -10.74 3.47 -18.49
N VAL A 189 -9.87 3.42 -19.49
CA VAL A 189 -10.25 3.13 -20.88
C VAL A 189 -9.79 1.73 -21.24
N THR A 190 -10.72 0.93 -21.75
CA THR A 190 -10.41 -0.40 -22.28
C THR A 190 -10.66 -0.42 -23.78
N THR A 191 -9.67 -0.91 -24.53
CA THR A 191 -9.69 -1.00 -25.99
C THR A 191 -9.96 -2.44 -26.40
N CYS A 192 -10.94 -2.67 -27.29
CA CYS A 192 -11.15 -3.95 -27.93
C CYS A 192 -10.14 -4.10 -29.07
N LEU A 193 -9.18 -5.01 -28.93
CA LEU A 193 -8.16 -5.27 -29.95
C LEU A 193 -8.68 -6.28 -30.99
N ALA A 194 -9.42 -7.27 -30.54
CA ALA A 194 -10.12 -8.28 -31.34
C ALA A 194 -11.25 -8.91 -30.50
N PRO A 195 -12.16 -9.71 -31.09
CA PRO A 195 -13.15 -10.44 -30.32
C PRO A 195 -12.48 -11.29 -29.22
N GLY A 196 -12.86 -11.07 -27.96
CA GLY A 196 -12.26 -11.75 -26.81
C GLY A 196 -10.84 -11.30 -26.45
N HIS A 197 -10.35 -10.16 -26.98
CA HIS A 197 -9.03 -9.61 -26.67
C HIS A 197 -9.14 -8.10 -26.42
N TYR A 198 -8.85 -7.69 -25.18
CA TYR A 198 -8.93 -6.32 -24.72
C TYR A 198 -7.61 -5.86 -24.09
N LEU A 199 -7.32 -4.58 -24.21
CA LEU A 199 -6.27 -3.89 -23.46
C LEU A 199 -6.93 -2.84 -22.56
N MET A 200 -6.92 -3.11 -21.26
CA MET A 200 -7.45 -2.23 -20.24
C MET A 200 -6.36 -1.29 -19.74
N THR A 201 -6.74 -0.03 -19.51
CA THR A 201 -5.97 0.91 -18.70
C THR A 201 -6.70 1.20 -17.40
N THR A 202 -5.92 1.39 -16.33
CA THR A 202 -6.39 1.71 -14.97
C THR A 202 -5.69 2.98 -14.50
N THR A 203 -6.06 3.50 -13.33
CA THR A 203 -5.27 4.57 -12.70
C THR A 203 -3.83 4.09 -12.41
N THR A 204 -2.89 5.05 -12.27
CA THR A 204 -1.49 4.74 -11.91
C THR A 204 -1.40 4.07 -10.53
N GLY A 205 -2.16 4.56 -9.55
CA GLY A 205 -2.16 4.02 -8.18
C GLY A 205 -2.90 2.69 -8.05
N GLY A 206 -3.95 2.48 -8.84
CA GLY A 206 -4.81 1.30 -8.79
C GLY A 206 -4.27 0.08 -9.54
N ALA A 207 -3.22 0.21 -10.36
CA ALA A 207 -2.75 -0.84 -11.26
C ALA A 207 -2.63 -2.25 -10.62
N ALA A 208 -1.96 -2.34 -9.46
CA ALA A 208 -1.79 -3.62 -8.77
C ALA A 208 -3.09 -4.09 -8.09
N ALA A 209 -3.87 -3.17 -7.53
CA ALA A 209 -5.11 -3.46 -6.84
C ALA A 209 -6.18 -3.98 -7.82
N VAL A 210 -6.32 -3.36 -9.00
CA VAL A 210 -7.26 -3.79 -10.04
C VAL A 210 -6.88 -5.17 -10.57
N MET A 211 -5.60 -5.44 -10.86
CA MET A 211 -5.16 -6.78 -11.27
C MET A 211 -5.52 -7.84 -10.21
N ALA A 212 -5.24 -7.55 -8.94
CA ALA A 212 -5.57 -8.45 -7.83
C ALA A 212 -7.08 -8.62 -7.64
N TRP A 213 -7.87 -7.57 -7.89
CA TRP A 213 -9.33 -7.61 -7.85
C TRP A 213 -9.88 -8.53 -8.93
N MET A 214 -9.45 -8.35 -10.17
CA MET A 214 -9.88 -9.17 -11.29
C MET A 214 -9.49 -10.65 -11.10
N GLU A 215 -8.27 -10.92 -10.67
CA GLU A 215 -7.80 -12.27 -10.34
C GLU A 215 -8.59 -12.91 -9.20
N ARG A 216 -8.92 -12.15 -8.14
CA ARG A 216 -9.74 -12.65 -7.04
C ARG A 216 -11.06 -13.19 -7.56
N TRP A 217 -11.80 -12.39 -8.32
CA TRP A 217 -13.10 -12.81 -8.84
C TRP A 217 -13.02 -14.02 -9.78
N LEU A 218 -12.03 -14.05 -10.68
CA LEU A 218 -11.83 -15.20 -11.56
C LEU A 218 -11.47 -16.47 -10.79
N GLN A 219 -10.64 -16.36 -9.76
CA GLN A 219 -10.17 -17.53 -9.01
C GLN A 219 -11.19 -18.04 -7.99
N THR A 220 -11.97 -17.16 -7.35
CA THR A 220 -12.83 -17.55 -6.23
C THR A 220 -14.31 -17.66 -6.59
N GLU A 221 -14.84 -16.80 -7.46
CA GLU A 221 -16.28 -16.74 -7.73
C GLU A 221 -16.65 -17.25 -9.13
N TRP A 222 -15.83 -16.94 -10.14
CA TRP A 222 -16.10 -17.29 -11.53
C TRP A 222 -15.01 -18.14 -12.20
N PRO A 223 -14.54 -19.24 -11.57
CA PRO A 223 -13.47 -20.08 -12.12
C PRO A 223 -13.85 -20.84 -13.39
N HIS A 224 -15.12 -20.77 -13.79
CA HIS A 224 -15.61 -21.37 -15.03
C HIS A 224 -15.43 -20.45 -16.25
N LEU A 225 -15.24 -19.14 -16.07
CA LEU A 225 -14.98 -18.20 -17.15
C LEU A 225 -13.57 -18.43 -17.71
N LYS A 226 -13.47 -18.56 -19.03
CA LYS A 226 -12.20 -18.69 -19.75
C LYS A 226 -11.68 -17.30 -20.05
N VAL A 227 -11.11 -16.65 -19.03
CA VAL A 227 -10.46 -15.34 -19.13
C VAL A 227 -9.06 -15.43 -18.57
N TYR A 228 -8.11 -14.82 -19.25
CA TYR A 228 -6.69 -14.82 -18.91
C TYR A 228 -6.21 -13.37 -18.85
N LEU A 229 -5.60 -13.03 -17.72
CA LEU A 229 -5.14 -11.69 -17.43
C LEU A 229 -3.61 -11.66 -17.45
N THR A 230 -3.03 -10.60 -17.99
CA THR A 230 -1.59 -10.37 -17.93
C THR A 230 -1.32 -8.89 -17.74
N SER A 231 -0.64 -8.53 -16.66
CA SER A 231 -0.16 -7.15 -16.52
C SER A 231 0.90 -6.88 -17.59
N VAL A 232 0.64 -5.86 -18.40
CA VAL A 232 1.56 -5.33 -19.41
C VAL A 232 1.91 -3.87 -19.08
N THR A 233 1.79 -3.49 -17.80
CA THR A 233 2.00 -2.13 -17.29
C THR A 233 3.40 -1.62 -17.63
N ASP A 234 4.44 -2.40 -17.33
CA ASP A 234 5.84 -2.03 -17.54
C ASP A 234 6.34 -2.41 -18.95
N GLN A 235 5.56 -3.14 -19.73
CA GLN A 235 5.90 -3.53 -21.10
C GLN A 235 5.81 -2.34 -22.07
N TRP A 236 4.90 -1.39 -21.80
CA TRP A 236 4.56 -0.30 -22.72
C TRP A 236 4.81 1.07 -22.09
N SER A 237 5.63 1.88 -22.78
CA SER A 237 5.66 3.33 -22.57
C SER A 237 4.56 4.00 -23.41
N VAL A 238 3.97 5.07 -22.90
CA VAL A 238 2.85 5.77 -23.54
C VAL A 238 3.12 7.26 -23.55
N MET A 239 3.00 7.86 -24.73
CA MET A 239 2.97 9.32 -24.90
C MET A 239 1.56 9.72 -25.36
N SER A 240 0.92 10.58 -24.58
CA SER A 240 -0.30 11.26 -25.02
C SER A 240 0.10 12.51 -25.77
N VAL A 241 -0.42 12.68 -26.98
CA VAL A 241 -0.22 13.86 -27.83
C VAL A 241 -1.59 14.47 -28.07
N ALA A 242 -1.79 15.71 -27.64
CA ALA A 242 -3.08 16.41 -27.69
C ALA A 242 -2.91 17.83 -28.22
#